data_AF-A0A972ZK11-F1
#
_entry.id   AF-A0A972ZK11-F1
#
_cell.length_a   1.000
_cell.length_b   1.000
_cell.length_c   1.000
_cell.angle_alpha   90.00
_cell.angle_beta   90.00
_cell.angle_gamma   90.00
#
_symmetry.space_group_name_H-M   'P 1'
#
loop_
_entity.id
_entity.type
_entity.pdbx_description
1 polymer ?
#
loop_
_entity_poly.entity_id
_entity_poly.type
_entity_poly.pdbx_seq_one_letter_code
_entity_poly.pdbx_strand_id
1 'polypeptide(L)' 'MARREAEFALSTLKVWRNRMRQRRELSGLDNRALKDIGISRFDAALEAAKPFWKA' A
#
# COMPACT_ATOMS: atom_id res chain seq x y z
N MET A 1 23.55 -16.48 -10.67
CA MET A 1 22.87 -15.19 -10.94
C MET A 1 21.36 -15.31 -10.80
N ALA A 2 20.72 -16.28 -11.45
CA ALA A 2 19.26 -16.52 -11.39
C ALA A 2 18.63 -16.52 -9.97
N ARG A 3 19.32 -17.05 -8.94
CA ARG A 3 18.81 -17.05 -7.56
C ARG A 3 18.63 -15.65 -6.97
N ARG A 4 19.57 -14.73 -7.23
CA ARG A 4 19.49 -13.34 -6.74
C ARG A 4 18.39 -12.54 -7.43
N GLU A 5 18.19 -12.79 -8.72
CA GLU A 5 17.10 -12.17 -9.50
C GLU A 5 15.74 -12.65 -9.02
N ALA A 6 15.60 -13.96 -8.76
CA ALA A 6 14.38 -14.52 -8.17
C ALA A 6 14.11 -13.95 -6.76
N GLU A 7 15.13 -13.83 -5.91
CA GLU A 7 15.02 -13.21 -4.59
C GLU A 7 14.57 -11.73 -4.69
N PHE A 8 15.13 -10.97 -5.64
CA PHE A 8 14.73 -9.59 -5.88
C PHE A 8 13.28 -9.49 -6.38
N ALA A 9 12.89 -10.32 -7.35
CA ALA A 9 11.52 -10.36 -7.85
C ALA A 9 10.51 -10.70 -6.74
N LEU A 10 10.82 -11.71 -5.92
CA LEU A 10 9.98 -12.10 -4.78
C LEU A 10 9.87 -10.99 -3.74
N SER A 11 10.97 -10.28 -3.44
CA SER A 11 10.95 -9.14 -2.52
C SER A 11 10.07 -8.00 -3.04
N THR A 12 10.15 -7.71 -4.34
CA THR A 12 9.34 -6.68 -5.01
C THR A 12 7.86 -7.04 -4.99
N LEU A 13 7.51 -8.29 -5.32
CA LEU A 13 6.14 -8.79 -5.26
C LEU A 13 5.57 -8.72 -3.83
N LYS A 14 6.38 -9.03 -2.81
CA LYS A 14 5.99 -8.92 -1.39
C LYS A 14 5.68 -7.47 -1.02
N VAL A 15 6.47 -6.50 -1.50
CA VAL A 15 6.22 -5.07 -1.30
C VAL A 15 4.90 -4.65 -1.93
N TRP A 16 4.65 -5.02 -3.19
CA TRP A 16 3.39 -4.68 -3.86
C TRP A 16 2.18 -5.29 -3.17
N ARG A 17 2.26 -6.56 -2.75
CA ARG A 17 1.20 -7.21 -1.96
C ARG A 17 0.92 -6.48 -0.65
N ASN A 18 1.96 -6.06 0.06
CA ASN A 18 1.80 -5.32 1.32
C ASN A 18 1.14 -3.96 1.09
N ARG A 19 1.55 -3.22 0.06
CA ARG A 19 0.94 -1.93 -0.30
C ARG A 19 -0.52 -2.07 -0.70
N MET A 20 -0.85 -3.07 -1.53
CA MET A 20 -2.24 -3.35 -1.89
C MET A 20 -3.11 -3.62 -0.64
N ARG A 21 -2.59 -4.40 0.31
CA ARG A 21 -3.30 -4.68 1.57
C ARG A 21 -3.50 -3.39 2.38
N GLN A 22 -2.44 -2.62 2.60
CA GLN A 22 -2.50 -1.36 3.35
C GLN A 22 -3.46 -0.35 2.72
N ARG A 23 -3.48 -0.23 1.39
CA ARG A 23 -4.41 0.66 0.67
C ARG A 23 -5.87 0.25 0.84
N ARG A 24 -6.15 -1.06 0.81
CA ARG A 24 -7.49 -1.60 1.09
C ARG A 24 -7.92 -1.30 2.52
N GLU A 25 -7.04 -1.55 3.48
CA GLU A 25 -7.28 -1.23 4.90
C GLU A 25 -7.54 0.26 5.09
N LEU A 26 -6.69 1.13 4.52
CA LEU A 26 -6.80 2.59 4.59
C LEU A 26 -8.13 3.09 4.00
N SER A 27 -8.58 2.50 2.88
CA SER A 27 -9.87 2.86 2.26
C SER A 27 -11.10 2.47 3.09
N GLY A 28 -10.94 1.47 3.97
CA GLY A 28 -11.98 0.98 4.87
C GLY A 28 -12.06 1.72 6.21
N LEU A 29 -11.09 2.58 6.53
CA LEU A 29 -11.09 3.35 7.78
C LEU A 29 -12.20 4.41 7.76
N ASP A 30 -12.83 4.58 8.94
CA ASP A 30 -13.77 5.68 9.16
C ASP A 30 -13.02 7.00 9.41
N ASN A 31 -13.75 8.11 9.44
CA ASN A 31 -13.16 9.44 9.61
C ASN A 31 -12.45 9.62 10.96
N ARG A 32 -12.87 8.90 12.01
CA ARG A 32 -12.24 9.00 13.33
C ARG A 32 -10.89 8.30 13.32
N ALA A 33 -10.83 7.07 12.83
CA ALA A 33 -9.60 6.31 12.69
C ALA A 33 -8.58 7.03 11.78
N LEU A 34 -9.05 7.62 10.68
CA LEU A 34 -8.22 8.46 9.81
C LEU A 34 -7.65 9.68 10.56
N LYS A 35 -8.48 10.36 11.36
CA LYS A 35 -8.05 11.49 12.18
C LYS A 35 -7.04 11.08 13.26
N ASP A 36 -7.24 9.91 13.88
CA ASP A 36 -6.34 9.38 14.93
C ASP A 36 -4.93 9.10 14.39
N ILE A 37 -4.80 8.74 13.10
CA ILE A 37 -3.51 8.58 12.40
C ILE A 37 -3.07 9.83 11.64
N GLY A 38 -3.80 10.95 11.74
CA GLY A 38 -3.46 12.22 11.11
C GLY A 38 -3.60 12.28 9.59
N ILE A 39 -4.43 11.42 8.98
CA ILE A 39 -4.64 11.36 7.53
C ILE A 39 -6.02 11.93 7.19
N SER A 40 -6.11 12.77 6.14
CA SER A 40 -7.41 13.23 5.65
C SER A 40 -8.11 12.16 4.81
N ARG A 41 -9.45 12.21 4.75
CA ARG A 41 -10.24 11.32 3.86
C ARG A 41 -9.81 11.44 2.39
N PHE A 42 -9.41 12.64 1.98
CA PHE A 42 -8.93 12.91 0.62
C PHE A 42 -7.58 12.22 0.36
N ASP A 43 -6.61 12.36 1.27
CA ASP A 43 -5.30 11.73 1.15
C ASP A 43 -5.42 10.20 1.16
N ALA A 44 -6.29 9.65 2.01
CA ALA A 44 -6.59 8.21 2.03
C ALA A 44 -7.14 7.72 0.69
N ALA A 45 -8.04 8.47 0.06
CA ALA A 45 -8.60 8.13 -1.25
C ALA A 45 -7.54 8.21 -2.35
N LEU A 46 -6.67 9.23 -2.34
CA LEU A 46 -5.56 9.36 -3.28
C LEU A 46 -4.56 8.20 -3.15
N GLU A 47 -4.20 7.83 -1.92
CA GLU A 47 -3.31 6.70 -1.67
C GLU A 47 -3.94 5.38 -2.14
N ALA A 48 -5.23 5.18 -1.87
CA ALA A 48 -5.97 4.00 -2.31
C ALA A 48 -6.06 3.87 -3.84
N ALA A 49 -6.09 5.00 -4.56
CA ALA A 49 -6.16 5.05 -6.02
C ALA A 49 -4.81 4.78 -6.73
N LYS A 50 -3.68 4.75 -6.00
CA LYS A 50 -2.38 4.52 -6.62
C LYS A 50 -2.27 3.12 -7.24
N PRO A 51 -1.71 2.98 -8.46
CA PRO A 51 -1.40 1.68 -9.06
C PRO A 51 -0.47 0.84 -8.16
N PHE A 52 -0.56 -0.49 -8.27
CA PHE A 52 0.10 -1.39 -7.34
C PHE A 52 1.64 -1.32 -7.34
N TRP A 53 2.22 -0.90 -8.46
CA TRP A 53 3.68 -0.76 -8.61
C TRP A 53 4.22 0.55 -8.04
N LYS A 54 3.36 1.55 -7.81
CA LYS A 54 3.77 2.89 -7.40
C LYS A 54 3.87 3.01 -5.87
N ALA A 55 4.93 3.64 -5.39
CA ALA A 55 5.07 4.09 -4.01
C ALA A 55 4.26 5.38 -3.80
#